data_AF-A0A531MKY7-F1
#
_entry.id   AF-A0A531MKY7-F1
#
_cell.length_a   1.000
_cell.length_b   1.000
_cell.length_c   1.000
_cell.angle_alpha   90.00
_cell.angle_beta   90.00
_cell.angle_gamma   90.00
#
_symmetry.space_group_name_H-M   'P 1'
#
loop_
_entity.id
_entity.type
_entity.pdbx_description
1 polymer ?
#
loop_
_entity_poly.entity_id
_entity_poly.type
_entity_poly.pdbx_seq_one_letter_code
_entity_poly.pdbx_strand_id
1 'polypeptide(L)'
;MRAMVLENIGTPLKLVDRSDPVPGVGEIRLKVEACAVCRTDLHVIDGDLRHPILPLIPGHEIVGIVDSVGKGVARSRIGRRVGVPWLGHTCGRCPYC
;
A
#
# COMPACT_ATOMS: atom_id res chain seq x y z
N MET A 1 11.34 -0.71 -7.73
CA MET A 1 10.89 0.49 -7.00
C MET A 1 11.75 0.78 -5.79
N ARG A 2 11.91 2.07 -5.45
CA ARG A 2 12.41 2.52 -4.15
C ARG A 2 11.29 2.50 -3.11
N ALA A 3 11.58 2.06 -1.90
CA ALA A 3 10.60 2.03 -0.80
C ALA A 3 11.27 2.33 0.54
N MET A 4 10.52 2.92 1.47
CA MET A 4 10.92 3.08 2.87
C MET A 4 10.41 1.87 3.65
N VAL A 5 11.30 1.10 4.26
CA VAL A 5 10.97 -0.16 4.95
C VAL A 5 11.27 -0.07 6.43
N LEU A 6 10.29 -0.47 7.24
CA LEU A 6 10.45 -0.76 8.66
C LEU A 6 10.88 -2.22 8.82
N GLU A 7 12.14 -2.44 9.19
CA GLU A 7 12.67 -3.79 9.44
C GLU A 7 12.37 -4.26 10.87
N ASN A 8 12.48 -3.34 11.84
CA ASN A 8 12.23 -3.59 13.26
C ASN A 8 11.45 -2.41 13.85
N ILE A 9 10.54 -2.67 14.79
CA ILE A 9 9.81 -1.62 15.53
C ILE A 9 10.81 -0.72 16.27
N GLY A 10 10.50 0.57 16.35
CA GLY A 10 11.29 1.58 17.06
C GLY A 10 12.60 1.94 16.34
N THR A 11 12.78 1.53 15.09
CA THR A 11 13.95 1.87 14.28
C THR A 11 13.58 2.80 13.12
N PRO A 12 14.49 3.68 12.67
CA PRO A 12 14.27 4.49 11.48
C PRO A 12 13.99 3.64 10.23
N LEU A 13 13.12 4.13 9.36
CA LEU A 13 12.85 3.50 8.07
C LEU A 13 14.12 3.49 7.20
N LYS A 14 14.35 2.37 6.50
CA LYS A 14 15.46 2.24 5.55
C LYS A 14 14.97 2.41 4.12
N LEU A 15 15.65 3.25 3.36
CA LEU A 15 15.45 3.34 1.91
C LEU A 15 16.06 2.10 1.25
N VAL A 16 15.25 1.33 0.53
CA VAL A 16 15.68 0.13 -0.19
C VAL A 16 15.20 0.14 -1.63
N ASP A 17 15.95 -0.53 -2.51
CA ASP A 17 15.51 -0.87 -3.86
C ASP A 17 14.96 -2.31 -3.89
N ARG A 18 13.78 -2.48 -4.50
CA ARG A 18 13.09 -3.77 -4.65
C ARG A 18 12.59 -3.93 -6.08
N SER A 19 12.29 -5.15 -6.50
CA SER A 19 11.53 -5.38 -7.73
C SER A 19 10.14 -4.73 -7.62
N ASP A 20 9.59 -4.30 -8.76
CA ASP A 20 8.20 -3.84 -8.78
C ASP A 20 7.27 -5.02 -8.53
N PRO A 21 6.19 -4.85 -7.73
CA PRO A 21 5.24 -5.92 -7.50
C PRO A 21 4.54 -6.30 -8.81
N VAL A 22 4.07 -7.54 -8.90
CA VAL A 22 3.27 -8.03 -10.03
C VAL A 22 1.83 -8.20 -9.52
N PRO A 23 0.83 -7.52 -10.10
CA PRO A 23 -0.55 -7.61 -9.61
C PRO A 23 -1.13 -9.01 -9.84
N GLY A 24 -1.69 -9.60 -8.78
CA GLY A 24 -2.41 -10.86 -8.80
C GLY A 24 -3.82 -10.76 -9.39
N VAL A 25 -4.60 -11.83 -9.28
CA VAL A 25 -5.98 -11.86 -9.78
C VAL A 25 -6.83 -10.80 -9.05
N GLY A 26 -7.52 -9.94 -9.80
CA GLY A 26 -8.36 -8.88 -9.23
C GLY A 26 -7.60 -7.64 -8.75
N GLU A 27 -6.27 -7.63 -8.83
CA GLU A 27 -5.44 -6.53 -8.33
C GLU A 27 -5.06 -5.52 -9.42
N ILE A 28 -4.73 -4.30 -8.97
CA ILE A 28 -4.10 -3.27 -9.78
C ILE A 28 -2.76 -2.90 -9.14
N ARG A 29 -1.79 -2.50 -9.97
CA ARG A 29 -0.57 -1.87 -9.51
C ARG A 29 -0.62 -0.38 -9.80
N LEU A 30 -0.15 0.39 -8.83
CA LEU A 30 -0.07 1.84 -8.93
C LEU A 30 1.39 2.27 -9.01
N LYS A 31 1.67 3.17 -9.95
CA LYS A 31 2.80 4.09 -9.81
C LYS A 31 2.37 5.18 -8.83
N VAL A 32 2.88 5.11 -7.61
CA VAL A 32 2.60 6.11 -6.56
C VAL A 32 3.18 7.47 -6.99
N GLU A 33 2.34 8.49 -6.96
CA GLU A 33 2.74 9.88 -7.21
C GLU A 33 3.04 10.61 -5.89
N ALA A 34 2.20 10.37 -4.88
CA ALA A 34 2.35 10.92 -3.55
C ALA A 34 1.77 9.98 -2.50
N CYS A 35 2.34 10.00 -1.30
CA CYS A 35 1.80 9.41 -0.09
C CYS A 35 2.05 10.39 1.05
N ALA A 36 0.99 10.82 1.73
CA ALA A 36 1.14 11.65 2.92
C ALA A 36 1.56 10.79 4.14
N VAL A 37 1.98 11.47 5.20
CA VAL A 37 2.39 10.87 6.47
C VAL A 37 1.42 11.32 7.55
N CYS A 38 0.85 10.34 8.25
CA CYS A 38 -0.11 10.54 9.32
C CYS A 38 0.43 10.01 10.65
N ARG A 39 -0.18 10.43 11.76
CA ARG A 39 0.17 9.92 13.10
C ARG A 39 0.02 8.40 13.18
N THR A 40 -0.90 7.82 12.42
CA THR A 40 -1.09 6.36 12.35
C THR A 40 0.16 5.64 11.81
N ASP A 41 0.91 6.24 10.89
CA ASP A 41 2.18 5.65 10.43
C ASP A 41 3.21 5.62 11.57
N LEU A 42 3.24 6.67 12.40
CA LEU A 42 4.10 6.71 13.59
C LEU A 42 3.67 5.69 14.64
N HIS A 43 2.36 5.49 14.87
CA HIS A 43 1.87 4.44 15.78
C HIS A 43 2.35 3.04 15.37
N VAL A 44 2.50 2.78 14.06
CA VAL A 44 3.08 1.53 13.56
C VAL A 44 4.59 1.47 13.82
N ILE A 45 5.30 2.56 13.51
CA ILE A 45 6.77 2.64 13.63
C ILE A 45 7.20 2.56 15.11
N ASP A 46 6.51 3.25 16.00
CA ASP A 46 6.80 3.33 17.44
C ASP A 46 6.36 2.07 18.20
N GLY A 47 5.52 1.23 17.59
CA GLY A 47 5.03 -0.02 18.19
C GLY A 47 3.77 0.13 19.04
N ASP A 48 3.03 1.23 18.91
CA ASP A 48 1.75 1.45 19.59
C ASP A 48 0.67 0.47 19.09
N LEU A 49 0.78 0.00 17.84
CA LEU A 49 -0.06 -1.07 17.30
C LEU A 49 0.57 -2.45 17.57
N ARG A 50 -0.24 -3.36 18.11
CA ARG A 50 0.20 -4.71 18.49
C ARG A 50 0.51 -5.58 17.28
N HIS A 51 1.71 -6.15 17.26
CA HIS A 51 2.17 -7.19 16.31
C HIS A 51 2.04 -6.83 14.81
N PRO A 52 2.65 -5.74 14.34
CA PRO A 52 2.73 -5.49 12.90
C PRO A 52 3.53 -6.62 12.22
N ILE A 53 3.12 -6.99 11.01
CA ILE A 53 3.87 -7.93 10.18
C ILE A 53 5.08 -7.18 9.61
N LEU A 54 6.28 -7.65 9.92
CA LEU A 54 7.54 -7.08 9.44
C LEU A 54 8.23 -8.03 8.44
N PRO A 55 9.03 -7.51 7.49
CA PRO A 55 9.27 -6.09 7.22
C PRO A 55 8.06 -5.41 6.57
N LEU A 56 7.83 -4.12 6.90
CA LEU A 56 6.65 -3.36 6.48
C LEU A 56 7.02 -2.11 5.67
N ILE A 57 6.26 -1.80 4.63
CA ILE A 57 6.30 -0.48 3.97
C ILE A 57 5.09 0.31 4.49
N PRO A 58 5.27 1.33 5.34
CA PRO A 58 4.16 2.15 5.84
C PRO A 58 3.61 3.09 4.76
N GLY A 59 2.48 3.74 5.05
CA GLY A 59 1.78 4.65 4.16
C GLY A 59 0.39 4.17 3.78
N HIS A 60 -0.60 5.06 3.93
CA HIS A 60 -2.02 4.76 3.72
C HIS A 60 -2.85 5.95 3.21
N GLU A 61 -2.16 7.01 2.80
CA GLU A 61 -2.75 8.23 2.25
C GLU A 61 -2.21 8.44 0.83
N ILE A 62 -2.47 7.46 -0.04
CA ILE A 62 -1.77 7.27 -1.31
C ILE A 62 -2.59 7.81 -2.47
N VAL A 63 -1.94 8.50 -3.39
CA VAL A 63 -2.45 8.82 -4.73
C VAL A 63 -1.47 8.33 -5.79
N GLY A 64 -1.99 7.70 -6.83
CA GLY A 64 -1.15 7.19 -7.92
C GLY A 64 -1.91 6.92 -9.21
N ILE A 65 -1.15 6.52 -10.23
CA ILE A 65 -1.67 6.13 -11.54
C ILE A 65 -1.62 4.61 -11.68
N VAL A 66 -2.69 3.99 -12.14
CA VAL A 66 -2.71 2.56 -12.47
C VAL A 66 -1.76 2.30 -13.64
N ASP A 67 -0.68 1.56 -13.42
CA ASP A 67 0.34 1.27 -14.43
C ASP A 67 0.29 -0.18 -14.94
N SER A 68 -0.31 -1.08 -14.17
CA SER A 68 -0.52 -2.49 -14.53
C SER A 68 -1.76 -3.05 -13.85
N VAL A 69 -2.33 -4.09 -14.44
CA VAL A 69 -3.53 -4.77 -13.93
C VAL A 69 -3.33 -6.28 -13.99
N GLY A 70 -3.83 -6.98 -12.98
CA GLY A 70 -3.82 -8.43 -12.96
C GLY A 70 -5.03 -9.05 -13.66
N LYS A 71 -5.09 -10.39 -13.67
CA LYS A 71 -6.16 -11.14 -14.34
C LYS A 71 -7.53 -10.77 -13.76
N GLY A 72 -8.53 -10.60 -14.63
CA GLY A 72 -9.90 -10.27 -14.23
C GLY A 72 -10.16 -8.77 -14.03
N VAL A 73 -9.14 -7.92 -14.13
CA VAL A 73 -9.30 -6.47 -14.10
C VAL A 73 -9.26 -5.91 -15.52
N ALA A 74 -10.19 -5.01 -15.85
CA ALA A 74 -10.27 -4.40 -17.17
C ALA A 74 -9.01 -3.56 -17.48
N ARG A 75 -8.40 -3.78 -18.66
CA ARG A 75 -7.22 -3.03 -19.11
C ARG A 75 -7.46 -1.53 -19.26
N SER A 76 -8.71 -1.11 -19.47
CA SER A 76 -9.12 0.30 -19.49
C SER A 76 -8.91 1.04 -18.16
N ARG A 77 -8.55 0.32 -17.08
CA ARG A 77 -8.15 0.93 -15.81
C ARG A 77 -6.75 1.54 -15.86
N ILE A 78 -5.86 1.06 -16.74
CA ILE A 78 -4.51 1.59 -16.89
C ILE A 78 -4.57 3.07 -17.29
N GLY A 79 -3.72 3.89 -16.70
CA GLY A 79 -3.67 5.34 -16.89
C GLY A 79 -4.64 6.13 -16.01
N ARG A 80 -5.55 5.48 -15.28
CA ARG A 80 -6.45 6.17 -14.34
C ARG A 80 -5.72 6.57 -13.07
N ARG A 81 -6.01 7.77 -12.58
CA ARG A 81 -5.60 8.23 -11.26
C ARG A 81 -6.56 7.74 -10.20
N VAL A 82 -6.02 7.18 -9.11
CA VAL A 82 -6.79 6.62 -7.99
C VAL A 82 -6.16 6.99 -6.66
N GLY A 83 -6.99 7.06 -5.62
CA GLY A 83 -6.55 7.11 -4.22
C GLY A 83 -6.70 5.73 -3.56
N VAL A 84 -5.82 5.41 -2.61
CA VAL A 84 -5.91 4.18 -1.81
C VAL A 84 -6.15 4.58 -0.34
N PRO A 85 -7.30 4.22 0.25
CA PRO A 85 -7.55 4.45 1.67
C PRO A 85 -6.85 3.40 2.53
N TRP A 86 -6.87 3.58 3.86
CA TRP A 86 -6.39 2.59 4.83
C TRP A 86 -7.02 1.20 4.65
N LEU A 87 -8.30 1.15 4.25
CA LEU A 87 -9.05 -0.08 4.11
C LEU A 87 -8.66 -0.80 2.81
N GLY A 88 -7.86 -1.86 2.94
CA GLY A 88 -7.37 -2.62 1.78
C GLY A 88 -8.42 -3.50 1.10
N HIS A 89 -9.36 -4.09 1.86
CA HIS A 89 -10.38 -4.99 1.31
C HIS A 89 -11.58 -5.15 2.26
N THR A 90 -12.75 -5.41 1.69
CA THR A 90 -14.00 -5.73 2.39
C THR A 90 -14.66 -6.96 1.78
N CYS A 91 -15.45 -7.73 2.52
CA CYS A 91 -16.03 -8.97 1.99
C CYS A 91 -17.12 -8.74 0.91
N GLY A 92 -17.67 -7.53 0.80
CA GLY A 92 -18.64 -7.15 -0.23
C GLY A 92 -20.00 -7.83 -0.14
N ARG A 93 -20.27 -8.57 0.95
CA ARG A 93 -21.48 -9.42 1.08
C ARG A 93 -22.17 -9.34 2.45
N CYS A 94 -21.58 -8.67 3.43
CA CYS A 94 -22.21 -8.48 4.74
C CYS A 94 -22.85 -7.09 4.83
N PRO A 95 -23.73 -6.83 5.81
CA PRO A 95 -24.40 -5.53 5.96
C PRO A 95 -23.47 -4.33 6.25
N TYR A 96 -22.21 -4.58 6.58
CA TYR A 96 -21.21 -3.53 6.85
C TYR A 96 -20.38 -3.16 5.61
N CYS A 97 -20.50 -3.92 4.52
CA CYS A 97 -19.87 -3.61 3.23
C CYS A 97 -20.84 -2.80 2.37
#